data_AF-A0A957J301-F1
#
_entry.id   AF-A0A957J301-F1
#
_cell.length_a   1.000
_cell.length_b   1.000
_cell.length_c   1.000
_cell.angle_alpha   90.00
_cell.angle_beta   90.00
_cell.angle_gamma   90.00
#
_symmetry.space_group_name_H-M   'P 1'
#
loop_
_entity.id
_entity.type
_entity.pdbx_description
1 polymer ?
#
loop_
_entity_poly.entity_id
_entity_poly.type
_entity_poly.pdbx_seq_one_letter_code
_entity_poly.pdbx_strand_id
1 'polypeptide(L)'
;MASVTPPQLHKTLVKYFSLEELETLCLNLGIMYENLGLSGLSAKALSLVTYSERHGRFSEVVSYVQKARPHVDLATAESSQDGAGGDTAQGNTQTEAKSGSTYNFYGPLTGSAIGESSVQAENIAGGDITIHNYAEPTNKAEFAEQLAQLEALLQQAIANGEIEDDTAVEDVKDAIKEAQKPEPRAGRLKRRLEDVKEVVEGAGGVVDAARKAGTAVAKALTILPGLIKVVTTIF
;
A
#
# COMPACT_ATOMS: atom_id res chain seq x y z
N MET A 1 38.51 6.61 -10.00
CA MET A 1 37.63 5.66 -10.70
C MET A 1 36.23 6.22 -10.60
N ALA A 2 35.46 6.25 -11.69
CA ALA A 2 34.08 6.73 -11.64
C ALA A 2 33.29 5.86 -10.64
N SER A 3 32.57 6.49 -9.71
CA SER A 3 31.77 5.79 -8.71
C SER A 3 30.48 5.31 -9.36
N VAL A 4 30.37 4.01 -9.60
CA VAL A 4 29.13 3.39 -10.09
C VAL A 4 28.11 3.40 -8.97
N THR A 5 26.90 3.91 -9.24
CA THR A 5 25.80 3.94 -8.27
C THR A 5 25.04 2.59 -8.26
N PRO A 6 24.41 2.20 -7.14
CA PRO A 6 23.62 0.96 -7.08
C PRO A 6 22.50 0.87 -8.13
N PRO A 7 21.75 1.96 -8.42
CA PRO A 7 20.75 1.96 -9.49
C PRO A 7 21.36 1.75 -10.89
N GLN A 8 22.53 2.32 -11.17
CA GLN A 8 23.24 2.09 -12.44
C GLN A 8 23.61 0.61 -12.61
N LEU A 9 24.12 -0.01 -11.55
CA LEU A 9 24.47 -1.43 -11.57
C LEU A 9 23.24 -2.31 -11.76
N HIS A 10 22.14 -2.03 -11.06
CA HIS A 10 20.87 -2.76 -11.23
C HIS A 10 20.38 -2.69 -12.69
N LYS A 11 20.27 -1.49 -13.26
CA LYS A 11 19.85 -1.30 -14.65
C LYS A 11 20.76 -2.03 -15.62
N THR A 12 22.07 -2.00 -15.37
CA THR A 12 23.06 -2.70 -16.20
C THR A 12 22.86 -4.21 -16.16
N LEU A 13 22.69 -4.78 -14.97
CA LEU A 13 22.42 -6.21 -14.80
C LEU A 13 21.15 -6.62 -15.55
N VAL A 14 20.06 -5.88 -15.40
CA VAL A 14 18.79 -6.18 -16.08
C VAL A 14 18.90 -6.09 -17.60
N LYS A 15 19.69 -5.14 -18.11
CA LYS A 15 19.81 -4.89 -19.55
C LYS A 15 20.73 -5.89 -20.27
N TYR A 16 21.82 -6.32 -19.63
CA TYR A 16 22.91 -7.04 -20.30
C TYR A 16 23.14 -8.47 -19.81
N PHE A 17 22.42 -8.91 -18.78
CA PHE A 17 22.53 -10.27 -18.24
C PHE A 17 21.22 -11.02 -18.39
N SER A 18 21.32 -12.30 -18.75
CA SER A 18 20.22 -13.25 -18.58
C SER A 18 20.16 -13.77 -17.14
N LEU A 19 19.09 -14.50 -16.81
CA LEU A 19 18.91 -15.09 -15.48
C LEU A 19 19.99 -16.14 -15.17
N GLU A 20 20.37 -16.94 -16.16
CA GLU A 20 21.43 -17.97 -16.07
C GLU A 20 22.82 -17.32 -15.90
N GLU A 21 23.07 -16.19 -16.57
CA GLU A 21 24.31 -15.43 -16.40
C GLU A 21 24.39 -14.79 -15.01
N LEU A 22 23.26 -14.32 -14.46
CA LEU A 22 23.19 -13.78 -13.10
C LEU A 22 23.49 -14.86 -12.05
N GLU A 23 22.98 -16.08 -12.25
CA GLU A 23 23.28 -17.24 -11.41
C GLU A 23 24.77 -17.61 -11.46
N THR A 24 25.34 -17.66 -12.67
CA THR A 24 26.78 -17.91 -12.87
C THR A 24 27.64 -16.83 -12.20
N LEU A 25 27.23 -15.56 -12.29
CA LEU A 25 27.89 -14.45 -11.60
C LEU A 25 27.84 -14.64 -10.08
N CYS A 26 26.68 -15.00 -9.52
CA CYS A 26 26.53 -15.26 -8.10
C CYS A 26 27.43 -16.42 -7.64
N LEU A 27 27.47 -17.52 -8.40
CA LEU A 27 28.35 -18.66 -8.14
C LEU A 27 29.83 -18.26 -8.12
N ASN A 28 30.27 -17.47 -9.10
CA ASN A 28 31.67 -17.01 -9.18
C ASN A 28 32.05 -16.05 -8.05
N LEU A 29 31.09 -15.31 -7.51
CA LEU A 29 31.28 -14.49 -6.31
C LEU A 29 31.04 -15.29 -5.01
N GLY A 30 30.71 -16.58 -5.06
CA GLY A 30 30.37 -17.35 -3.85
C GLY A 30 29.14 -16.80 -3.11
N ILE A 31 28.20 -16.17 -3.82
CA ILE A 31 26.92 -15.72 -3.32
C ILE A 31 25.89 -16.79 -3.67
N MET A 32 25.14 -17.30 -2.70
CA MET A 32 24.10 -18.29 -2.98
C MET A 32 22.91 -17.63 -3.69
N TYR A 33 22.69 -18.01 -4.95
CA TYR A 33 21.60 -17.47 -5.78
C TYR A 33 20.20 -17.70 -5.19
N GLU A 34 20.02 -18.82 -4.48
CA GLU A 34 18.79 -19.16 -3.76
C GLU A 34 18.46 -18.19 -2.61
N ASN A 35 19.47 -17.55 -2.02
CA ASN A 35 19.26 -16.58 -0.93
C ASN A 35 18.83 -15.20 -1.44
N LEU A 36 18.95 -14.94 -2.75
CA LEU A 36 18.44 -13.71 -3.35
C LEU A 36 16.92 -13.82 -3.42
N GLY A 37 16.21 -13.07 -2.59
CA GLY A 37 14.75 -13.08 -2.58
C GLY A 37 14.16 -12.64 -3.93
N LEU A 38 12.88 -12.96 -4.11
CA LEU A 38 12.02 -12.62 -5.26
C LEU A 38 12.33 -13.40 -6.56
N SER A 39 11.29 -13.63 -7.35
CA SER A 39 11.38 -14.31 -8.64
C SER A 39 11.55 -13.30 -9.79
N GLY A 40 12.28 -13.71 -10.82
CA GLY A 40 12.51 -12.92 -12.04
C GLY A 40 13.82 -12.12 -12.05
N LEU A 41 14.29 -11.81 -13.27
CA LEU A 41 15.59 -11.18 -13.53
C LEU A 41 15.75 -9.84 -12.82
N SER A 42 14.77 -8.94 -12.96
CA SER A 42 14.85 -7.59 -12.37
C SER A 42 14.91 -7.63 -10.85
N ALA A 43 14.10 -8.49 -10.23
CA ALA A 43 14.03 -8.62 -8.79
C ALA A 43 15.30 -9.29 -8.23
N LYS A 44 15.81 -10.34 -8.89
CA LYS A 44 17.09 -10.98 -8.52
C LYS A 44 18.28 -10.05 -8.66
N ALA A 45 18.33 -9.24 -9.73
CA ALA A 45 19.37 -8.23 -9.91
C ALA A 45 19.34 -7.18 -8.79
N LEU A 46 18.15 -6.72 -8.38
CA LEU A 46 17.99 -5.77 -7.27
C LEU A 46 18.42 -6.38 -5.93
N SER A 47 18.00 -7.62 -5.67
CA SER A 47 18.40 -8.39 -4.48
C SER A 47 19.91 -8.58 -4.41
N LEU A 48 20.57 -8.87 -5.54
CA LEU A 48 22.02 -9.01 -5.62
C LEU A 48 22.74 -7.72 -5.28
N VAL A 49 22.30 -6.59 -5.87
CA VAL A 49 22.88 -5.27 -5.58
C VAL A 49 22.75 -4.95 -4.09
N THR A 50 21.54 -5.07 -3.55
CA THR A 50 21.25 -4.80 -2.13
C THR A 50 22.06 -5.69 -1.19
N TYR A 51 22.17 -6.99 -1.52
CA TYR A 51 22.99 -7.94 -0.76
C TYR A 51 24.46 -7.54 -0.78
N SER A 52 24.99 -7.21 -1.96
CA SER A 52 26.40 -6.82 -2.10
C SER A 52 26.76 -5.54 -1.35
N GLU A 53 25.84 -4.56 -1.27
CA GLU A 53 26.04 -3.36 -0.46
C GLU A 53 26.08 -3.67 1.04
N ARG A 54 25.11 -4.44 1.54
CA ARG A 54 25.04 -4.81 2.97
C ARG A 54 26.27 -5.57 3.46
N HIS A 55 26.89 -6.35 2.58
CA HIS A 55 28.07 -7.16 2.90
C HIS A 55 29.39 -6.50 2.49
N GLY A 56 29.38 -5.26 1.97
CA GLY A 56 30.59 -4.55 1.54
C GLY A 56 31.27 -5.16 0.30
N ARG A 57 30.54 -5.97 -0.47
CA ARG A 57 31.02 -6.69 -1.66
C ARG A 57 30.61 -6.02 -2.99
N PHE A 58 30.04 -4.83 -2.93
CA PHE A 58 29.56 -4.10 -4.10
C PHE A 58 30.65 -3.88 -5.16
N SER A 59 31.88 -3.55 -4.73
CA SER A 59 33.03 -3.34 -5.61
C SER A 59 33.45 -4.61 -6.37
N GLU A 60 33.27 -5.79 -5.77
CA GLU A 60 33.53 -7.08 -6.41
C GLU A 60 32.54 -7.34 -7.55
N VAL A 61 31.25 -7.06 -7.33
CA VAL A 61 30.20 -7.19 -8.35
C VAL A 61 30.50 -6.24 -9.51
N VAL A 62 30.81 -4.98 -9.23
CA VAL A 62 31.17 -3.98 -10.26
C VAL A 62 32.38 -4.45 -11.07
N SER A 63 33.43 -4.92 -10.40
CA SER A 63 34.66 -5.41 -11.06
C SER A 63 34.38 -6.62 -11.94
N TYR A 64 33.53 -7.54 -11.48
CA TYR A 64 33.13 -8.71 -12.23
C TYR A 64 32.31 -8.34 -13.46
N VAL A 65 31.33 -7.43 -13.32
CA VAL A 65 30.51 -6.94 -14.46
C VAL A 65 31.39 -6.25 -15.51
N GLN A 66 32.34 -5.40 -15.08
CA GLN A 66 33.27 -4.74 -15.99
C GLN A 66 34.16 -5.74 -16.73
N LYS A 67 34.60 -6.81 -16.06
CA LYS A 67 35.40 -7.88 -16.68
C LYS A 67 34.58 -8.72 -17.68
N ALA A 68 33.32 -9.03 -17.34
CA ALA A 68 32.43 -9.83 -18.18
C ALA A 68 31.90 -9.06 -19.39
N ARG A 69 31.79 -7.73 -19.28
CA ARG A 69 31.28 -6.84 -20.32
C ARG A 69 32.15 -5.56 -20.40
N PRO A 70 33.38 -5.65 -20.92
CA PRO A 70 34.29 -4.50 -20.97
C PRO A 70 33.80 -3.34 -21.83
N HIS A 71 32.84 -3.58 -22.73
CA HIS A 71 32.22 -2.58 -23.59
C HIS A 71 31.07 -1.81 -22.94
N VAL A 72 30.57 -2.27 -21.79
CA VAL A 72 29.49 -1.59 -21.08
C VAL A 72 30.10 -0.50 -20.20
N ASP A 73 29.71 0.73 -20.45
CA ASP A 73 30.07 1.84 -19.58
C ASP A 73 29.05 1.95 -18.45
N LEU A 74 29.48 1.53 -17.26
CA LEU A 74 28.65 1.54 -16.04
C LEU A 74 28.29 2.96 -15.59
N ALA A 75 29.06 3.98 -15.99
CA ALA A 75 28.85 5.36 -15.57
C ALA A 75 27.85 6.11 -16.46
N THR A 76 27.68 5.74 -17.73
CA THR A 76 26.75 6.44 -18.66
C THR A 76 25.31 5.96 -18.59
N ALA A 77 24.99 4.92 -17.81
CA ALA A 77 23.62 4.39 -17.76
C ALA A 77 22.57 5.38 -17.21
N GLU A 78 23.00 6.51 -16.64
CA GLU A 78 22.11 7.57 -16.14
C GLU A 78 21.71 8.64 -17.18
N SER A 79 22.33 8.71 -18.37
CA SER A 79 22.14 9.86 -19.27
C SER A 79 21.28 9.62 -20.52
N SER A 80 20.48 8.55 -20.58
CA SER A 80 19.77 8.21 -21.84
C SER A 80 18.26 8.00 -21.74
N GLN A 81 17.63 8.31 -20.61
CA GLN A 81 16.16 8.31 -20.52
C GLN A 81 15.66 9.53 -19.72
N ASP A 82 15.88 10.70 -20.30
CA ASP A 82 14.97 11.85 -20.16
C ASP A 82 14.63 12.36 -21.55
N GLY A 83 13.36 12.24 -21.90
CA GLY A 83 12.77 12.45 -23.22
C GLY A 83 11.75 11.34 -23.51
N ALA A 84 10.66 11.21 -22.75
CA ALA A 84 9.66 12.26 -22.62
C ALA A 84 9.09 12.41 -21.19
N GLY A 85 9.35 13.59 -20.60
CA GLY A 85 8.42 14.32 -19.73
C GLY A 85 8.41 13.93 -18.25
N GLY A 86 9.29 14.53 -17.45
CA GLY A 86 9.16 14.45 -15.99
C GLY A 86 10.33 15.04 -15.22
N ASP A 87 10.56 16.35 -15.40
CA ASP A 87 11.47 17.18 -14.60
C ASP A 87 11.27 16.90 -13.09
N THR A 88 12.21 16.14 -12.50
CA THR A 88 12.30 15.93 -11.05
C THR A 88 13.60 16.53 -10.55
N ALA A 89 13.60 17.86 -10.50
CA ALA A 89 14.37 18.57 -9.50
C ALA A 89 13.98 18.04 -8.10
N GLN A 90 14.96 17.55 -7.36
CA GLN A 90 14.92 17.48 -5.89
C GLN A 90 14.91 18.90 -5.34
N GLY A 91 13.76 19.57 -5.48
CA GLY A 91 13.38 20.70 -4.67
C GLY A 91 12.26 20.21 -3.76
N ASN A 92 12.43 20.39 -2.45
CA ASN A 92 11.31 20.42 -1.52
C ASN A 92 10.48 21.68 -1.80
N THR A 93 9.95 21.78 -3.01
CA THR A 93 9.00 22.81 -3.44
C THR A 93 7.64 22.17 -3.34
N GLN A 94 6.94 22.61 -2.30
CA GLN A 94 5.50 22.51 -2.13
C GLN A 94 4.84 23.04 -3.41
N THR A 95 4.74 22.16 -4.41
CA THR A 95 4.15 22.51 -5.71
C THR A 95 2.67 22.35 -5.48
N GLU A 96 1.94 23.47 -5.44
CA GLU A 96 0.49 23.48 -5.36
C GLU A 96 -0.06 22.48 -6.38
N ALA A 97 -0.62 21.38 -5.87
CA ALA A 97 -1.18 20.34 -6.70
C ALA A 97 -2.28 20.97 -7.56
N LYS A 98 -2.04 21.10 -8.87
CA LYS A 98 -3.08 21.54 -9.80
C LYS A 98 -4.21 20.53 -9.77
N SER A 99 -5.39 20.98 -9.34
CA SER A 99 -6.63 20.22 -9.33
C SER A 99 -6.84 19.52 -10.69
N GLY A 100 -7.09 18.21 -10.65
CA GLY A 100 -7.34 17.39 -11.85
C GLY A 100 -6.11 16.74 -12.51
N SER A 101 -4.94 16.75 -11.87
CA SER A 101 -3.74 16.09 -12.40
C SER A 101 -3.61 14.65 -11.91
N THR A 102 -3.33 13.70 -12.81
CA THR A 102 -3.04 12.29 -12.48
C THR A 102 -1.54 12.11 -12.27
N TYR A 103 -1.14 11.56 -11.13
CA TYR A 103 0.27 11.25 -10.82
C TYR A 103 0.46 9.73 -10.77
N ASN A 104 1.42 9.23 -11.56
CA ASN A 104 1.79 7.82 -11.56
C ASN A 104 3.08 7.64 -10.77
N PHE A 105 3.04 6.84 -9.70
CA PHE A 105 4.21 6.52 -8.88
C PHE A 105 4.62 5.08 -9.13
N TYR A 106 5.90 4.88 -9.45
CA TYR A 106 6.47 3.56 -9.67
C TYR A 106 7.51 3.27 -8.58
N GLY A 107 7.15 2.41 -7.63
CA GLY A 107 8.00 2.00 -6.50
C GLY A 107 7.26 1.96 -5.17
N PRO A 108 7.90 1.46 -4.10
CA PRO A 108 7.32 1.49 -2.75
C PRO A 108 7.21 2.94 -2.27
N LEU A 109 5.97 3.43 -2.12
CA LEU A 109 5.70 4.71 -1.49
C LEU A 109 5.74 4.53 0.03
N THR A 110 6.61 5.27 0.70
CA THR A 110 6.65 5.36 2.17
C THR A 110 6.43 6.81 2.57
N GLY A 111 5.27 7.10 3.16
CA GLY A 111 4.90 8.44 3.61
C GLY A 111 3.69 8.39 4.53
N SER A 112 3.68 9.20 5.59
CA SER A 112 2.68 9.18 6.65
C SER A 112 1.41 10.00 6.35
N ALA A 113 1.41 10.77 5.25
CA ALA A 113 0.27 11.57 4.82
C ALA A 113 0.34 11.81 3.30
N ILE A 114 -0.56 11.21 2.52
CA ILE A 114 -0.82 11.61 1.13
C ILE A 114 -2.00 12.58 1.15
N GLY A 115 -1.75 13.81 1.63
CA GLY A 115 -2.78 14.83 1.83
C GLY A 115 -3.91 14.42 2.80
N GLU A 116 -4.83 15.34 3.06
CA GLU A 116 -6.05 15.08 3.86
C GLU A 116 -7.15 14.37 3.04
N SER A 117 -6.85 13.97 1.80
CA SER A 117 -7.83 13.43 0.85
C SER A 117 -7.65 11.92 0.67
N SER A 118 -8.75 11.22 0.42
CA SER A 118 -8.77 9.78 0.21
C SER A 118 -7.96 9.38 -1.03
N VAL A 119 -7.17 8.32 -0.91
CA VAL A 119 -6.48 7.69 -2.05
C VAL A 119 -7.38 6.59 -2.61
N GLN A 120 -7.95 6.80 -3.80
CA GLN A 120 -8.56 5.73 -4.58
C GLN A 120 -7.47 5.04 -5.40
N ALA A 121 -7.23 3.76 -5.16
CA ALA A 121 -6.33 2.92 -5.95
C ALA A 121 -7.09 1.67 -6.39
N GLU A 122 -7.27 1.49 -7.70
CA GLU A 122 -8.05 0.37 -8.26
C GLU A 122 -7.27 -0.95 -8.33
N ASN A 123 -5.94 -0.93 -8.17
CA ASN A 123 -5.10 -2.13 -8.32
C ASN A 123 -3.89 -2.12 -7.37
N ILE A 124 -4.12 -2.19 -6.05
CA ILE A 124 -3.02 -2.44 -5.10
C ILE A 124 -2.65 -3.92 -5.16
N ALA A 125 -1.65 -4.25 -5.97
CA ALA A 125 -1.10 -5.59 -6.07
C ALA A 125 -0.27 -5.92 -4.81
N GLY A 126 -0.86 -6.68 -3.88
CA GLY A 126 -0.11 -7.62 -3.03
C GLY A 126 0.69 -7.06 -1.85
N GLY A 127 0.38 -5.88 -1.32
CA GLY A 127 0.90 -5.44 -0.02
C GLY A 127 -0.16 -5.58 1.06
N ASP A 128 0.21 -6.07 2.25
CA ASP A 128 -0.60 -5.92 3.46
C ASP A 128 -1.00 -4.44 3.58
N ILE A 129 -2.29 -4.16 3.40
CA ILE A 129 -2.83 -2.85 3.76
C ILE A 129 -2.75 -2.83 5.28
N THR A 130 -1.71 -2.19 5.81
CA THR A 130 -1.61 -1.87 7.22
C THR A 130 -2.69 -0.84 7.48
N ILE A 131 -3.87 -1.33 7.84
CA ILE A 131 -4.97 -0.49 8.29
C ILE A 131 -4.44 0.20 9.54
N HIS A 132 -4.23 1.52 9.45
CA HIS A 132 -3.83 2.32 10.61
C HIS A 132 -4.75 1.97 11.79
N ASN A 133 -4.13 1.63 12.92
CA ASN A 133 -4.74 1.16 14.15
C ASN A 133 -6.11 1.80 14.40
N TYR A 134 -7.16 0.99 14.33
CA TYR A 134 -8.41 1.34 14.97
C TYR A 134 -8.11 1.69 16.44
N ALA A 135 -8.44 2.92 16.85
CA ALA A 135 -8.42 3.35 18.23
C ALA A 135 -9.87 3.49 18.71
N GLU A 136 -10.20 2.97 19.89
CA GLU A 136 -11.54 3.17 20.47
C GLU A 136 -11.78 4.67 20.67
N PRO A 137 -12.89 5.25 20.15
CA PRO A 137 -13.14 6.67 20.28
C PRO A 137 -13.42 6.99 21.74
N THR A 138 -12.91 8.12 22.20
CA THR A 138 -12.96 8.52 23.62
C THR A 138 -14.01 9.60 23.89
N ASN A 139 -14.54 10.21 22.84
CA ASN A 139 -15.50 11.30 22.93
C ASN A 139 -16.49 11.30 21.75
N LYS A 140 -17.54 12.13 21.84
CA LYS A 140 -18.61 12.22 20.84
C LYS A 140 -18.12 12.60 19.43
N ALA A 141 -17.08 13.45 19.33
CA ALA A 141 -16.55 13.90 18.05
C ALA A 141 -15.82 12.77 17.34
N GLU A 142 -14.88 12.10 18.02
CA GLU A 142 -14.18 10.91 17.50
C GLU A 142 -15.15 9.79 17.11
N PHE A 143 -16.20 9.58 17.92
CA PHE A 143 -17.23 8.59 17.61
C PHE A 143 -17.97 8.93 16.31
N ALA A 144 -18.31 10.21 16.09
CA ALA A 144 -18.97 10.67 14.87
C ALA A 144 -18.06 10.56 13.64
N GLU A 145 -16.77 10.87 13.77
CA GLU A 145 -15.78 10.70 12.69
C GLU A 145 -15.66 9.22 12.28
N GLN A 146 -15.60 8.31 13.26
CA GLN A 146 -15.55 6.87 12.97
C GLN A 146 -16.84 6.33 12.36
N LEU A 147 -18.01 6.85 12.74
CA LEU A 147 -19.26 6.51 12.06
C LEU A 147 -19.24 6.96 10.59
N ALA A 148 -18.71 8.15 10.30
CA ALA A 148 -18.57 8.63 8.91
C ALA A 148 -17.56 7.76 8.12
N GLN A 149 -16.48 7.33 8.75
CA GLN A 149 -15.53 6.39 8.14
C GLN A 149 -16.18 5.03 7.86
N LEU A 150 -16.98 4.51 8.80
CA LEU A 150 -17.73 3.28 8.62
C LEU A 150 -18.73 3.42 7.46
N GLU A 151 -19.45 4.53 7.36
CA GLU A 151 -20.36 4.81 6.23
C GLU A 151 -19.63 4.74 4.89
N ALA A 152 -18.47 5.41 4.79
CA ALA A 152 -17.68 5.43 3.56
C ALA A 152 -17.18 4.03 3.18
N LEU A 153 -16.77 3.21 4.15
CA LEU A 153 -16.37 1.82 3.92
C LEU A 153 -17.53 0.97 3.42
N LEU A 154 -18.72 1.12 3.99
CA LEU A 154 -19.90 0.38 3.53
C LEU A 154 -20.33 0.80 2.13
N GLN A 155 -20.28 2.09 1.80
CA GLN A 155 -20.52 2.58 0.43
C GLN A 155 -19.50 2.01 -0.56
N GLN A 156 -18.22 1.94 -0.17
CA GLN A 156 -17.19 1.31 -0.99
C GLN A 156 -17.45 -0.19 -1.18
N ALA A 157 -17.87 -0.89 -0.13
CA ALA A 157 -18.21 -2.31 -0.19
C ALA A 157 -19.37 -2.56 -1.16
N ILE A 158 -20.43 -1.73 -1.14
CA ILE A 158 -21.54 -1.80 -2.10
C ILE A 158 -21.05 -1.53 -3.53
N ALA A 159 -20.24 -0.48 -3.73
CA ALA A 159 -19.69 -0.15 -5.05
C ALA A 159 -18.83 -1.29 -5.64
N ASN A 160 -18.14 -2.03 -4.78
CA ASN A 160 -17.34 -3.20 -5.15
C ASN A 160 -18.16 -4.49 -5.33
N GLY A 161 -19.47 -4.47 -5.05
CA GLY A 161 -20.32 -5.67 -5.04
C GLY A 161 -20.00 -6.63 -3.90
N GLU A 162 -19.40 -6.15 -2.80
CA GLU A 162 -19.13 -6.93 -1.58
C GLU A 162 -20.37 -7.04 -0.69
N ILE A 163 -21.28 -6.07 -0.77
CA ILE A 163 -22.57 -6.04 -0.07
C ILE A 163 -23.66 -5.76 -1.12
N GLU A 164 -24.74 -6.56 -1.11
CA GLU A 164 -25.80 -6.47 -2.12
C GLU A 164 -26.81 -5.35 -1.87
N ASP A 165 -27.03 -4.99 -0.60
CA ASP A 165 -28.10 -4.11 -0.15
C ASP A 165 -27.56 -2.91 0.65
N ASP A 166 -28.27 -1.78 0.60
CA ASP A 166 -27.85 -0.52 1.21
C ASP A 166 -28.38 -0.30 2.64
N THR A 167 -29.14 -1.24 3.19
CA THR A 167 -29.67 -1.20 4.56
C THR A 167 -28.60 -0.90 5.61
N ALA A 168 -27.40 -1.50 5.51
CA ALA A 168 -26.31 -1.21 6.43
C ALA A 168 -25.86 0.26 6.37
N VAL A 169 -25.86 0.88 5.19
CA VAL A 169 -25.53 2.31 5.03
C VAL A 169 -26.64 3.17 5.62
N GLU A 170 -27.91 2.80 5.44
CA GLU A 170 -29.03 3.51 6.05
C GLU A 170 -28.98 3.47 7.58
N ASP A 171 -28.66 2.31 8.16
CA ASP A 171 -28.53 2.16 9.61
C ASP A 171 -27.38 2.99 10.20
N VAL A 172 -26.24 3.06 9.50
CA VAL A 172 -25.13 3.95 9.89
C VAL A 172 -25.54 5.42 9.80
N LYS A 173 -26.22 5.85 8.74
CA LYS A 173 -26.74 7.23 8.62
C LYS A 173 -27.71 7.57 9.75
N ASP A 174 -28.56 6.62 10.12
CA ASP A 174 -29.47 6.74 11.27
C ASP A 174 -28.72 6.85 12.60
N ALA A 175 -27.63 6.10 12.76
CA ALA A 175 -26.74 6.19 13.91
C ALA A 175 -26.03 7.55 13.96
N ILE A 176 -25.54 8.07 12.84
CA ILE A 176 -24.94 9.41 12.74
C ILE A 176 -25.94 10.49 13.19
N LYS A 177 -27.18 10.46 12.64
CA LYS A 177 -28.24 11.39 13.03
C LYS A 177 -28.59 11.29 14.51
N GLU A 178 -28.59 10.09 15.07
CA GLU A 178 -28.86 9.88 16.51
C GLU A 178 -27.72 10.43 17.38
N ALA A 179 -26.46 10.18 17.01
CA ALA A 179 -25.28 10.63 17.73
C ALA A 179 -25.14 12.16 17.78
N GLN A 180 -25.69 12.86 16.78
CA GLN A 180 -25.69 14.32 16.67
C GLN A 180 -26.80 15.01 17.49
N LYS A 181 -27.73 14.27 18.10
CA LYS A 181 -28.78 14.88 18.94
C LYS A 181 -28.19 15.51 20.21
N PRO A 182 -28.86 16.51 20.81
CA PRO A 182 -28.48 17.03 22.12
C PRO A 182 -28.43 15.93 23.19
N GLU A 183 -29.40 15.00 23.12
CA GLU A 183 -29.53 13.83 23.99
C GLU A 183 -29.64 12.55 23.14
N PRO A 184 -28.50 11.98 22.70
CA PRO A 184 -28.48 10.74 21.93
C PRO A 184 -28.94 9.55 22.77
N ARG A 185 -29.69 8.63 22.16
CA ARG A 185 -30.14 7.41 22.83
C ARG A 185 -29.14 6.29 22.58
N ALA A 186 -28.26 6.01 23.55
CA ALA A 186 -27.26 4.95 23.48
C ALA A 186 -27.84 3.59 23.06
N GLY A 187 -29.01 3.22 23.61
CA GLY A 187 -29.68 1.97 23.23
C GLY A 187 -30.10 1.89 21.75
N ARG A 188 -30.47 3.03 21.14
CA ARG A 188 -30.80 3.08 19.71
C ARG A 188 -29.54 3.00 18.84
N LEU A 189 -28.48 3.72 19.23
CA LEU A 189 -27.17 3.65 18.57
C LEU A 189 -26.61 2.23 18.56
N LYS A 190 -26.60 1.58 19.72
CA LYS A 190 -26.10 0.21 19.88
C LYS A 190 -26.86 -0.76 18.97
N ARG A 191 -28.19 -0.73 19.01
CA ARG A 191 -29.01 -1.61 18.16
C ARG A 191 -28.72 -1.41 16.68
N ARG A 192 -28.65 -0.16 16.20
CA ARG A 192 -28.31 0.13 14.79
C ARG A 192 -26.94 -0.41 14.40
N LEU A 193 -25.94 -0.27 15.26
CA LEU A 193 -24.61 -0.83 15.00
C LEU A 193 -24.57 -2.36 15.05
N GLU A 194 -25.40 -2.99 15.86
CA GLU A 194 -25.59 -4.45 15.85
C GLU A 194 -26.26 -4.92 14.56
N ASP A 195 -27.29 -4.21 14.09
CA ASP A 195 -27.95 -4.48 12.80
C ASP A 195 -26.94 -4.37 11.64
N VAL A 196 -26.11 -3.31 11.62
CA VAL A 196 -25.02 -3.15 10.64
C VAL A 196 -24.00 -4.29 10.71
N LYS A 197 -23.62 -4.69 11.93
CA LYS A 197 -22.68 -5.79 12.14
C LYS A 197 -23.22 -7.10 11.55
N GLU A 198 -24.49 -7.40 11.74
CA GLU A 198 -25.13 -8.60 11.19
C GLU A 198 -25.05 -8.62 9.66
N VAL A 199 -25.33 -7.49 9.00
CA VAL A 199 -25.23 -7.37 7.53
C VAL A 199 -23.79 -7.57 7.06
N VAL A 200 -22.82 -6.94 7.72
CA VAL A 200 -21.39 -7.03 7.34
C VAL A 200 -20.83 -8.43 7.59
N GLU A 201 -21.20 -9.10 8.69
CA GLU A 201 -20.83 -10.50 8.96
C GLU A 201 -21.50 -11.47 7.96
N GLY A 202 -22.76 -11.22 7.59
CA GLY A 202 -23.46 -11.96 6.54
C GLY A 202 -22.74 -11.84 5.20
N ALA A 203 -22.36 -10.62 4.80
CA ALA A 203 -21.57 -10.38 3.60
C ALA A 203 -20.21 -11.08 3.65
N GLY A 204 -19.52 -11.07 4.80
CA GLY A 204 -18.25 -11.75 4.99
C GLY A 204 -18.35 -13.29 4.95
N GLY A 205 -19.49 -13.86 5.35
CA GLY A 205 -19.74 -15.31 5.38
C GLY A 205 -20.18 -15.91 4.04
N VAL A 206 -20.85 -15.13 3.18
CA VAL A 206 -21.27 -15.56 1.82
C VAL A 206 -20.10 -15.51 0.83
N VAL A 207 -19.04 -14.80 1.17
CA VAL A 207 -17.80 -14.74 0.42
C VAL A 207 -17.00 -16.03 0.67
N ASP A 208 -17.34 -17.07 -0.11
CA ASP A 208 -16.64 -18.36 -0.18
C ASP A 208 -15.12 -18.17 -0.19
N ALA A 209 -14.38 -19.07 0.47
CA ALA A 209 -12.93 -19.02 0.72
C ALA A 209 -12.03 -18.77 -0.51
N ALA A 210 -12.58 -18.77 -1.73
CA ALA A 210 -11.91 -18.43 -2.98
C ALA A 210 -12.01 -16.93 -3.39
N ARG A 211 -12.99 -16.17 -2.89
CA ARG A 211 -13.03 -14.71 -3.01
C ARG A 211 -12.58 -14.13 -1.67
N LYS A 212 -11.56 -13.29 -1.65
CA LYS A 212 -11.21 -12.56 -0.43
C LYS A 212 -12.40 -11.66 -0.11
N ALA A 213 -12.92 -11.70 1.12
CA ALA A 213 -13.74 -10.60 1.64
C ALA A 213 -13.00 -9.31 1.26
N GLY A 214 -13.69 -8.44 0.52
CA GLY A 214 -13.02 -7.29 -0.04
C GLY A 214 -12.52 -6.38 1.09
N THR A 215 -11.51 -5.59 0.77
CA THR A 215 -10.77 -4.83 1.79
C THR A 215 -11.66 -3.85 2.57
N ALA A 216 -12.83 -3.47 2.02
CA ALA A 216 -13.78 -2.59 2.66
C ALA A 216 -14.58 -3.31 3.76
N VAL A 217 -15.16 -4.48 3.48
CA VAL A 217 -15.85 -5.31 4.49
C VAL A 217 -14.90 -5.69 5.64
N ALA A 218 -13.66 -6.08 5.33
CA ALA A 218 -12.67 -6.43 6.35
C ALA A 218 -12.35 -5.25 7.29
N LYS A 219 -12.27 -4.02 6.77
CA LYS A 219 -12.07 -2.81 7.57
C LYS A 219 -13.31 -2.45 8.40
N ALA A 220 -14.52 -2.64 7.87
CA ALA A 220 -15.74 -2.39 8.64
C ALA A 220 -15.83 -3.32 9.86
N LEU A 221 -15.47 -4.60 9.71
CA LEU A 221 -15.46 -5.59 10.79
C LEU A 221 -14.47 -5.26 11.92
N THR A 222 -13.38 -4.55 11.66
CA THR A 222 -12.44 -4.15 12.71
C THR A 222 -12.93 -2.95 13.53
N ILE A 223 -13.73 -2.07 12.93
CA ILE A 223 -14.23 -0.84 13.56
C ILE A 223 -15.48 -1.09 14.43
N LEU A 224 -16.40 -1.92 13.93
CA LEU A 224 -17.73 -2.14 14.52
C LEU A 224 -17.72 -2.56 16.00
N PRO A 225 -16.93 -3.56 16.44
CA PRO A 225 -16.97 -4.01 17.83
C PRO A 225 -16.59 -2.91 18.83
N GLY A 226 -15.62 -2.07 18.48
CA GLY A 226 -15.20 -0.98 19.34
C GLY A 226 -16.25 0.14 19.39
N LEU A 227 -16.90 0.48 18.28
CA LEU A 227 -18.03 1.43 18.27
C LEU A 227 -19.21 0.93 19.13
N ILE A 228 -19.56 -0.35 19.02
CA ILE A 228 -20.63 -0.95 19.83
C ILE A 228 -20.30 -0.89 21.32
N LYS A 229 -19.04 -1.17 21.69
CA LYS A 229 -18.56 -1.18 23.07
C LYS A 229 -18.58 0.22 23.70
N VAL A 230 -18.13 1.24 22.98
CA VAL A 230 -17.99 2.61 23.52
C VAL A 230 -19.29 3.41 23.54
N VAL A 231 -20.32 3.02 22.79
CA VAL A 231 -21.62 3.72 22.75
C VAL A 231 -22.19 3.99 24.14
N THR A 232 -22.15 3.00 25.04
CA THR A 232 -22.72 3.12 26.40
C THR A 232 -21.84 3.92 27.36
N THR A 233 -20.60 4.20 26.96
CA THR A 233 -19.64 4.98 27.76
C THR A 233 -19.65 6.45 27.35
N ILE A 234 -19.86 6.73 26.06
CA ILE A 234 -19.86 8.08 25.50
C ILE A 234 -21.23 8.77 25.62
N PHE A 235 -22.34 8.01 25.58
CA PHE A 235 -23.72 8.50 25.58
C PHE A 235 -24.53 7.88 26.71
#